data_AF-A0A535CE28-F1
#
_entry.id   AF-A0A535CE28-F1
#
_cell.length_a   1.000
_cell.length_b   1.000
_cell.length_c   1.000
_cell.angle_alpha   90.00
_cell.angle_beta   90.00
_cell.angle_gamma   90.00
#
_symmetry.space_group_name_H-M   'P 1'
#
loop_
_entity.id
_entity.type
_entity.pdbx_description
1 polymer ?
#
loop_
_entity_poly.entity_id
_entity_poly.type
_entity_poly.pdbx_seq_one_letter_code
_entity_poly.pdbx_strand_id
1 'polypeptide(L)'
;MTDKTLTCADCSQEFTFTASEQQFFADRQFSEPRRCPTCRAVRKASRGEAGNGGYSNGGYASRGYDRAPREMFSATCANCGREAQVPFRPTGSKPVYCSDCFTAQRSRY
;
A
#
# COMPACT_ATOMS: atom_id res chain seq x y z
N MET A 1 -13.59 10.33 -26.31
CA MET A 1 -13.99 8.91 -26.48
C MET A 1 -15.32 8.72 -25.77
N THR A 2 -16.19 7.83 -26.24
CA THR A 2 -17.50 7.54 -25.63
C THR A 2 -17.40 6.28 -24.78
N ASP A 3 -18.29 6.13 -23.81
CA ASP A 3 -18.36 4.90 -23.02
C ASP A 3 -18.67 3.70 -23.91
N LYS A 4 -18.03 2.57 -23.63
CA LYS A 4 -18.16 1.33 -24.39
C LYS A 4 -18.57 0.21 -23.46
N THR A 5 -19.59 -0.55 -23.81
CA THR A 5 -20.00 -1.74 -23.05
C THR A 5 -19.26 -2.96 -23.57
N LEU A 6 -18.67 -3.74 -22.66
CA LEU A 6 -17.93 -4.96 -22.96
C LEU A 6 -18.46 -6.15 -22.17
N THR A 7 -18.32 -7.34 -22.73
CA THR A 7 -18.73 -8.59 -22.07
C THR A 7 -17.54 -9.24 -21.36
N CYS A 8 -17.70 -9.57 -20.08
CA CYS A 8 -16.69 -10.25 -19.29
C CYS A 8 -16.48 -11.70 -19.77
N ALA A 9 -15.23 -12.09 -19.99
CA ALA A 9 -14.91 -13.46 -20.41
C ALA A 9 -15.10 -14.53 -19.32
N ASP A 10 -15.18 -14.17 -18.03
CA ASP A 10 -15.32 -15.15 -16.93
C ASP A 10 -16.77 -15.30 -16.47
N CYS A 11 -17.53 -14.22 -16.33
CA CYS A 11 -18.89 -14.23 -15.77
C CYS A 11 -19.98 -13.87 -16.79
N SER A 12 -19.61 -13.63 -18.05
CA SER A 12 -20.50 -13.20 -19.16
C SER A 12 -21.37 -11.97 -18.89
N GLN A 13 -21.10 -11.22 -17.80
CA GLN A 13 -21.78 -9.97 -17.51
C GLN A 13 -21.22 -8.84 -18.35
N GLU A 14 -22.10 -7.93 -18.75
CA GLU A 14 -21.73 -6.66 -19.37
C GLU A 14 -21.15 -5.71 -18.32
N PHE A 15 -20.11 -4.97 -18.69
CA PHE A 15 -19.53 -3.91 -17.87
C PHE A 15 -19.17 -2.72 -18.74
N THR A 16 -19.19 -1.54 -18.14
CA THR A 16 -18.86 -0.29 -18.82
C THR A 16 -17.36 -0.04 -18.78
N PHE A 17 -16.79 0.23 -19.94
CA PHE A 17 -15.43 0.72 -20.13
C PHE A 17 -15.53 2.21 -20.48
N THR A 18 -15.38 3.03 -19.45
CA THR A 18 -15.67 4.47 -19.54
C THR A 18 -14.65 5.21 -20.40
N ALA A 19 -15.02 6.37 -20.92
CA ALA A 19 -14.14 7.22 -21.72
C ALA A 19 -12.81 7.56 -21.01
N SER A 20 -12.85 7.75 -19.68
CA SER A 20 -11.67 8.03 -18.85
C SER A 20 -10.78 6.81 -18.68
N GLU A 21 -11.35 5.62 -18.49
CA GLU A 21 -10.59 4.37 -18.44
C GLU A 21 -9.96 4.05 -19.80
N GLN A 22 -10.66 4.30 -20.90
CA GLN A 22 -10.12 4.15 -22.25
C GLN A 22 -8.86 5.00 -22.46
N GLN A 23 -8.90 6.26 -22.05
CA GLN A 23 -7.75 7.17 -22.12
C GLN A 23 -6.59 6.66 -21.27
N PHE A 24 -6.84 6.27 -20.02
CA PHE A 24 -5.81 5.71 -19.14
C PHE A 24 -5.14 4.47 -19.74
N PHE A 25 -5.92 3.57 -20.35
CA PHE A 25 -5.38 2.38 -20.99
C PHE A 25 -4.57 2.72 -22.24
N ALA A 26 -5.03 3.67 -23.06
CA ALA A 26 -4.31 4.13 -24.26
C ALA A 26 -2.96 4.80 -23.90
N ASP A 27 -2.95 5.72 -22.94
CA ASP A 27 -1.74 6.43 -22.50
C ASP A 27 -0.68 5.48 -21.93
N ARG A 28 -1.14 4.41 -21.28
CA ARG A 28 -0.28 3.36 -20.72
C ARG A 28 0.05 2.24 -21.69
N GLN A 29 -0.41 2.35 -22.95
CA GLN A 29 -0.25 1.33 -23.99
C GLN A 29 -0.76 -0.06 -23.53
N PHE A 30 -1.81 -0.08 -22.71
CA PHE A 30 -2.45 -1.30 -22.23
C PHE A 30 -3.55 -1.78 -23.19
N SER A 31 -3.77 -3.09 -23.19
CA SER A 31 -4.85 -3.71 -23.95
C SER A 31 -6.20 -3.58 -23.24
N GLU A 32 -7.28 -3.56 -24.05
CA GLU A 32 -8.64 -3.40 -23.57
C GLU A 32 -9.03 -4.45 -22.50
N PRO A 33 -9.74 -4.06 -21.43
CA PRO A 33 -10.25 -4.98 -20.42
C PRO A 33 -11.04 -6.18 -21.00
N ARG A 34 -10.57 -7.39 -20.73
CA ARG A 34 -11.30 -8.65 -21.03
C ARG A 34 -12.22 -9.13 -19.90
N ARG A 35 -12.10 -8.54 -18.72
CA ARG A 35 -12.77 -8.98 -17.48
C ARG A 35 -13.36 -7.76 -16.79
N CYS A 36 -14.56 -7.93 -16.24
CA CYS A 36 -15.22 -6.90 -15.47
C CYS A 36 -14.45 -6.57 -14.16
N PRO A 37 -14.72 -5.41 -13.54
CA PRO A 37 -14.04 -4.99 -12.32
C PRO A 37 -14.10 -6.01 -11.18
N THR A 38 -15.22 -6.73 -11.04
CA THR A 38 -15.41 -7.74 -9.99
C THR A 38 -14.51 -8.96 -10.20
N CYS A 39 -14.51 -9.55 -11.40
CA CYS A 39 -13.63 -10.68 -11.73
C CYS A 39 -12.14 -10.31 -11.68
N ARG A 40 -11.79 -9.05 -12.00
CA ARG A 40 -10.44 -8.51 -11.81
C ARG A 40 -10.06 -8.42 -10.33
N ALA A 41 -10.97 -7.92 -9.49
CA ALA A 41 -10.75 -7.81 -8.04
C ALA A 41 -10.58 -9.19 -7.40
N VAL A 42 -11.42 -10.17 -7.75
CA VAL A 42 -11.31 -11.56 -7.28
C VAL A 42 -9.95 -12.15 -7.70
N ARG A 43 -9.55 -12.02 -8.97
CA ARG A 43 -8.24 -12.49 -9.45
C ARG A 43 -7.07 -11.81 -8.74
N LYS A 44 -7.17 -10.51 -8.45
CA LYS A 44 -6.15 -9.79 -7.68
C LYS A 44 -6.05 -10.32 -6.26
N ALA A 45 -7.20 -10.56 -5.61
CA ALA A 45 -7.26 -11.15 -4.27
C ALA A 45 -6.68 -12.56 -4.24
N SER A 46 -7.04 -13.42 -5.20
CA SER A 46 -6.50 -14.79 -5.32
C SER A 46 -5.01 -14.83 -5.69
N ARG A 47 -4.46 -13.75 -6.26
CA ARG A 47 -3.01 -13.60 -6.55
C ARG A 47 -2.25 -12.85 -5.46
N GLY A 48 -2.90 -12.49 -4.37
CA GLY A 48 -2.39 -11.64 -3.28
C GLY A 48 -1.24 -12.22 -2.44
N GLU A 49 -0.67 -13.36 -2.83
CA GLU A 49 0.54 -13.92 -2.22
C GLU A 49 1.84 -13.59 -3.00
N ALA A 50 1.76 -13.13 -4.26
CA ALA A 50 2.97 -12.92 -5.07
C ALA A 50 2.92 -11.74 -6.06
N GLY A 51 2.19 -10.65 -5.76
CA GLY A 51 2.07 -9.52 -6.69
C GLY A 51 1.92 -8.17 -6.02
N ASN A 52 3.05 -7.54 -5.70
CA ASN A 52 3.17 -6.16 -5.26
C ASN A 52 2.50 -5.22 -6.29
N GLY A 53 1.41 -4.56 -5.90
CA GLY A 53 0.63 -3.70 -6.79
C GLY A 53 -0.56 -3.05 -6.08
N GLY A 54 -0.27 -2.14 -5.14
CA GLY A 54 -1.30 -1.31 -4.52
C GLY A 54 -0.82 -0.54 -3.31
N TYR A 55 -0.53 0.75 -3.52
CA TYR A 55 -0.71 1.90 -2.62
C TYR A 55 -0.73 1.57 -1.12
N SER A 56 0.46 1.66 -0.53
CA SER A 56 0.72 1.49 0.89
C SER A 56 -0.14 2.44 1.74
N ASN A 57 -1.26 1.95 2.27
CA ASN A 57 -1.71 2.36 3.59
C ASN A 57 -1.00 1.42 4.58
N GLY A 58 0.04 1.96 5.22
CA GLY A 58 0.91 1.23 6.14
C GLY A 58 0.15 0.81 7.39
N GLY A 59 -0.46 -0.37 7.33
CA GLY A 59 -0.96 -1.11 8.47
C GLY A 59 0.05 -2.19 8.87
N TYR A 60 0.47 -2.16 10.12
CA TYR A 60 1.25 -3.14 10.86
C TYR A 60 0.62 -4.55 10.74
N ALA A 61 0.92 -5.31 9.69
CA ALA A 61 0.43 -6.68 9.57
C ALA A 61 1.57 -7.63 9.24
N SER A 62 2.00 -8.34 10.28
CA SER A 62 2.90 -9.48 10.29
C SER A 62 2.79 -10.34 9.04
N ARG A 63 3.86 -10.40 8.24
CA ARG A 63 4.09 -11.48 7.29
C ARG A 63 5.48 -12.05 7.51
N GLY A 64 5.48 -13.31 7.94
CA GLY A 64 6.64 -14.08 8.36
C GLY A 64 7.69 -14.20 7.28
N TYR A 65 8.80 -13.50 7.53
CA TYR A 65 10.12 -13.97 7.16
C TYR A 65 10.91 -13.81 8.45
N ASP A 66 11.55 -14.88 8.93
CA ASP A 66 12.40 -14.90 10.11
C ASP A 66 13.57 -13.92 9.96
N ARG A 67 13.26 -12.63 10.11
CA ARG A 67 14.23 -11.56 10.20
C ARG A 67 14.76 -11.68 11.62
N ALA A 68 16.04 -12.03 11.75
CA ALA A 68 16.75 -12.02 13.02
C ALA A 68 16.28 -10.82 13.87
N PRO A 69 16.03 -11.01 15.18
CA PRO A 69 15.51 -9.95 16.05
C PRO A 69 16.30 -8.68 15.80
N ARG A 70 15.63 -7.62 15.32
CA ARG A 70 16.31 -6.34 15.11
C ARG A 70 16.74 -5.85 16.48
N GLU A 71 18.03 -5.54 16.65
CA GLU A 71 18.50 -4.91 17.88
C GLU A 71 17.77 -3.58 18.08
N MET A 72 17.05 -3.50 19.19
CA MET A 72 16.35 -2.29 19.60
C MET A 72 17.30 -1.50 20.49
N PHE A 73 17.55 -0.24 20.12
CA PHE A 73 18.36 0.68 20.92
C PHE A 73 17.44 1.54 21.77
N SER A 74 17.79 1.72 23.04
CA SER A 74 17.10 2.65 23.93
C SER A 74 17.58 4.08 23.69
N ALA A 75 16.64 5.03 23.79
CA ALA A 75 16.87 6.44 23.63
C ALA A 75 15.85 7.23 24.46
N THR A 76 16.16 8.47 24.82
CA THR A 76 15.21 9.37 25.46
C THR A 76 14.39 10.11 24.39
N CYS A 77 13.06 10.08 24.51
CA CYS A 77 12.16 10.81 23.63
C CYS A 77 12.33 12.33 23.80
N ALA A 78 12.60 13.04 22.72
CA ALA A 78 12.82 14.48 22.72
C ALA A 78 11.56 15.30 23.05
N ASN A 79 10.36 14.73 22.92
CA ASN A 79 9.10 15.43 23.18
C ASN A 79 8.57 15.22 24.61
N CYS A 80 8.60 13.98 25.12
CA CYS A 80 8.00 13.64 26.41
C CYS A 80 8.99 13.12 27.46
N GLY A 81 10.29 12.98 27.13
CA GLY A 81 11.32 12.52 28.06
C GLY A 81 11.26 11.03 28.44
N ARG A 82 10.26 10.28 27.98
CA ARG A 82 10.13 8.83 28.23
C ARG A 82 11.14 8.02 27.40
N GLU A 83 11.43 6.80 27.85
CA GLU A 83 12.23 5.85 27.08
C GLU A 83 11.55 5.45 25.77
N ALA A 84 12.31 5.43 24.68
CA ALA A 84 11.91 5.02 23.35
C ALA A 84 12.83 3.92 22.86
N GLN A 85 12.24 2.88 22.24
CA GLN A 85 12.99 1.82 21.58
C GLN A 85 12.96 2.05 20.07
N VAL A 86 14.13 2.16 19.44
CA VAL A 86 14.27 2.42 18.01
C VAL A 86 15.14 1.37 17.32
N PRO A 87 14.86 1.02 16.05
CA PRO A 87 15.61 -0.01 15.30
C PRO A 87 16.93 0.53 14.69
N PHE A 88 17.34 1.75 15.07
CA PHE A 88 18.56 2.40 14.60
C PHE A 88 19.32 2.96 15.80
N ARG A 89 20.64 2.98 15.74
CA ARG A 89 21.46 3.55 16.81
C ARG A 89 21.28 5.07 16.85
N PRO A 90 20.82 5.66 17.97
CA PRO A 90 20.74 7.12 18.11
C PRO A 90 22.13 7.75 17.96
N THR A 91 22.25 8.72 17.06
CA THR A 91 23.53 9.42 16.80
C THR A 91 23.61 10.79 17.48
N GLY A 92 22.59 11.19 18.24
CA GLY A 92 22.47 12.52 18.84
C GLY A 92 22.20 13.68 17.86
N SER A 93 22.45 13.48 16.56
CA SER A 93 22.25 14.50 15.52
C SER A 93 20.79 14.74 15.11
N LYS A 94 19.87 13.81 15.41
CA LYS A 94 18.43 13.95 15.14
C LYS A 94 17.64 13.61 16.41
N PRO A 95 16.52 14.32 16.67
CA PRO A 95 15.66 14.02 17.81
C PRO A 95 15.04 12.62 17.66
N VAL A 96 15.08 11.85 18.74
CA VAL A 96 14.41 10.54 18.81
C VAL A 96 13.03 10.74 19.42
N TYR A 97 12.02 10.08 18.86
CA TYR A 97 10.64 10.14 19.35
C TYR A 97 10.14 8.74 19.68
N CYS A 98 9.35 8.61 20.75
CA CYS A 98 8.60 7.38 21.02
C CYS A 98 7.50 7.19 19.97
N SER A 99 6.99 5.96 19.83
CA SER A 99 5.97 5.58 18.84
C SER A 99 4.74 6.51 18.87
N ASP A 100 4.29 6.91 20.06
CA ASP A 100 3.15 7.83 20.24
C ASP A 100 3.46 9.21 19.67
N CYS A 101 4.60 9.80 20.06
CA CYS A 101 5.00 11.13 19.63
C CYS A 101 5.33 11.18 18.14
N PHE A 102 5.94 10.12 17.60
CA PHE A 102 6.23 10.00 16.18
C PHE A 102 4.96 9.92 15.34
N THR A 103 3.97 9.14 15.79
CA THR A 103 2.66 9.04 15.14
C THR A 103 1.95 10.40 15.16
N ALA A 104 1.90 11.05 16.33
CA ALA A 104 1.31 12.39 16.48
C ALA A 104 2.00 13.45 15.61
N GLN A 105 3.32 13.39 15.45
CA GLN A 105 4.08 14.30 14.60
C GLN A 105 3.82 14.05 13.10
N ARG A 106 3.73 12.80 12.66
CA ARG A 106 3.42 12.45 11.26
C ARG A 106 2.00 12.83 10.85
N SER A 107 1.04 12.80 11.76
CA SER A 107 -0.35 13.21 11.49
C SER A 107 -0.54 14.73 11.35
N ARG A 108 0.47 15.54 11.67
CA ARG A 108 0.43 17.01 11.54
C ARG A 108 1.04 17.54 10.24
N TYR A 109 1.58 16.66 9.41
CA TYR A 109 2.11 16.97 8.08
C TYR A 109 1.18 16.39 7.01
#